data_AF-A0A1A8M9R0-F1
#
_entry.id   AF-A0A1A8M9R0-F1
#
_cell.length_a   1.000
_cell.length_b   1.000
_cell.length_c   1.000
_cell.angle_alpha   90.00
_cell.angle_beta   90.00
_cell.angle_gamma   90.00
#
_symmetry.space_group_name_H-M   'P 1'
#
loop_
_entity.id
_entity.type
_entity.pdbx_description
1 polymer ?
#
loop_
_entity_poly.entity_id
_entity_poly.type
_entity_poly.pdbx_seq_one_letter_code
_entity_poly.pdbx_strand_id
1 'polypeptide(L)'
;GRGWVQALGAVRAARPCAGPNLGFLRQLEEFQNTELAQYRAWWTERFGKSPFSDDDEIQNLLNHKSANGRSETDTATAADLGTAGT
;
A
#
# COMPACT_ATOMS: atom_id res chain seq x y z
N GLY A 1 -4.08 -7.90 13.49
CA GLY A 1 -3.24 -6.76 13.07
C GLY A 1 -2.49 -7.10 11.79
N ARG A 2 -2.79 -6.36 10.73
CA ARG A 2 -2.28 -6.57 9.36
C ARG A 2 -0.77 -6.43 9.21
N GLY A 3 -0.24 -7.03 8.15
CA GLY A 3 1.17 -6.91 7.76
C GLY A 3 1.46 -5.68 6.90
N TRP A 4 2.74 -5.40 6.67
CA TRP A 4 3.23 -4.23 5.94
C TRP A 4 2.70 -4.15 4.50
N VAL A 5 2.47 -5.30 3.84
CA VAL A 5 1.94 -5.36 2.48
C VAL A 5 0.54 -4.77 2.40
N GLN A 6 -0.34 -5.14 3.34
CA GLN A 6 -1.70 -4.62 3.39
C GLN A 6 -1.72 -3.13 3.77
N ALA A 7 -0.83 -2.71 4.69
CA ALA A 7 -0.67 -1.31 5.03
C ALA A 7 -0.20 -0.47 3.82
N LEU A 8 0.79 -0.95 3.07
CA LEU A 8 1.24 -0.30 1.83
C LEU A 8 0.13 -0.28 0.76
N GLY A 9 -0.65 -1.36 0.65
CA GLY A 9 -1.83 -1.41 -0.21
C GLY A 9 -2.85 -0.32 0.13
N ALA A 10 -3.12 -0.10 1.42
CA ALA A 10 -4.01 0.95 1.90
C ALA A 10 -3.48 2.35 1.56
N VAL A 11 -2.18 2.58 1.80
CA VAL A 11 -1.51 3.84 1.42
C VAL A 11 -1.63 4.08 -0.09
N ARG A 12 -1.44 3.04 -0.91
CA ARG A 12 -1.59 3.11 -2.37
C ARG A 12 -3.03 3.28 -2.84
N ALA A 13 -4.02 2.99 -2.00
CA ALA A 13 -5.43 3.30 -2.29
C ALA A 13 -5.69 4.80 -2.18
N ALA A 14 -5.13 5.46 -1.16
CA ALA A 14 -5.23 6.91 -1.01
C ALA A 14 -4.24 7.69 -1.90
N ARG A 15 -3.06 7.12 -2.17
CA ARG A 15 -1.97 7.77 -2.92
C ARG A 15 -1.32 6.80 -3.91
N PRO A 16 -1.82 6.72 -5.16
CA PRO A 16 -1.36 5.74 -6.15
C PRO A 16 0.16 5.75 -6.41
N CYS A 17 0.81 6.92 -6.30
CA CYS A 17 2.24 7.07 -6.51
C CYS A 17 3.14 6.60 -5.35
N ALA A 18 2.58 6.01 -4.29
CA ALA A 18 3.37 5.47 -3.18
C ALA A 18 4.19 4.24 -3.62
N GLY A 19 5.48 4.46 -3.86
CA GLY A 19 6.46 3.45 -4.27
C GLY A 19 7.72 3.52 -3.42
N PRO A 20 7.76 2.88 -2.23
CA PRO A 20 9.01 2.75 -1.47
C PRO A 20 10.05 1.97 -2.29
N ASN A 21 11.32 2.33 -2.14
CA ASN A 21 12.42 1.62 -2.78
C ASN A 21 12.64 0.22 -2.15
N LEU A 22 13.44 -0.62 -2.81
CA LEU A 22 13.68 -2.00 -2.35
C LEU A 22 14.28 -2.08 -0.94
N GLY A 23 15.14 -1.14 -0.57
CA GLY A 23 15.71 -1.08 0.77
C GLY A 23 14.63 -0.86 1.83
N PHE A 24 13.72 0.07 1.60
CA PHE A 24 12.57 0.31 2.49
C PHE A 24 11.61 -0.86 2.54
N LEU A 25 11.38 -1.58 1.43
CA LEU A 25 10.56 -2.79 1.44
C LEU A 25 11.15 -3.88 2.34
N ARG A 26 12.48 -4.08 2.27
CA ARG A 26 13.18 -5.03 3.16
C ARG A 26 13.10 -4.62 4.63
N GLN A 27 13.26 -3.32 4.92
CA GLN A 27 13.11 -2.81 6.28
C GLN A 27 11.70 -3.00 6.83
N LEU A 28 10.66 -2.84 6.01
CA LEU A 28 9.27 -3.10 6.40
C LEU A 28 9.02 -4.59 6.70
N GLU A 29 9.60 -5.48 5.89
CA GLU A 29 9.54 -6.93 6.12
C GLU A 29 10.28 -7.32 7.40
N GLU A 30 11.49 -6.80 7.61
CA GLU A 30 12.28 -7.04 8.82
C GLU A 30 11.54 -6.54 10.07
N PHE A 31 11.06 -5.29 10.07
CA PHE A 31 10.28 -4.73 11.17
C PHE A 31 9.06 -5.58 11.52
N GLN A 32 8.33 -6.08 10.51
CA GLN A 32 7.19 -6.98 10.73
C GLN A 32 7.60 -8.27 11.46
N ASN A 33 8.75 -8.82 11.11
CA ASN A 33 9.21 -10.12 11.62
C ASN A 33 9.88 -10.03 12.99
N THR A 34 10.51 -8.90 13.33
CA THR A 34 11.34 -8.77 14.54
C THR A 34 10.72 -7.89 15.62
N GLU A 35 10.14 -6.75 15.25
CA GLU A 35 9.80 -5.68 16.20
C GLU A 35 8.30 -5.43 16.35
N LEU A 36 7.51 -5.70 15.31
CA LEU A 36 6.08 -5.32 15.25
C LEU A 36 5.26 -5.87 16.42
N ALA A 37 5.50 -7.11 16.84
CA ALA A 37 4.77 -7.71 17.96
C ALA A 37 5.06 -6.99 19.29
N GLN A 38 6.34 -6.64 19.52
CA GLN A 38 6.76 -5.91 20.72
C GLN A 38 6.19 -4.49 20.73
N TYR A 39 6.25 -3.79 19.59
CA TYR A 39 5.67 -2.47 19.45
C TYR A 39 4.15 -2.46 19.70
N ARG A 40 3.42 -3.47 19.22
CA ARG A 40 1.97 -3.59 19.49
C ARG A 40 1.67 -3.81 20.98
N ALA A 41 2.43 -4.66 21.65
CA ALA A 41 2.28 -4.90 23.08
C ALA A 41 2.55 -3.62 23.88
N TRP A 42 3.69 -2.97 23.61
CA TRP A 42 4.08 -1.70 24.22
C TRP A 42 3.04 -0.60 23.99
N TRP A 43 2.52 -0.48 22.76
CA TRP A 43 1.49 0.51 22.43
C TRP A 43 0.20 0.27 23.19
N THR A 44 -0.23 -1.01 23.29
CA THR A 44 -1.45 -1.40 24.01
C THR A 44 -1.32 -1.17 25.51
N GLU A 45 -0.14 -1.45 26.09
CA GLU A 45 0.13 -1.19 27.50
C GLU A 45 0.13 0.33 27.78
N ARG A 46 0.72 1.12 26.89
CA ARG A 46 0.89 2.56 27.09
C ARG A 46 -0.40 3.35 26.90
N PHE A 47 -1.24 2.97 25.94
CA PHE A 47 -2.42 3.75 25.52
C PHE A 47 -3.74 3.00 25.66
N GLY A 48 -3.72 1.73 26.05
CA GLY A 48 -4.91 0.89 26.11
C GLY A 48 -5.37 0.40 24.74
N LYS A 49 -6.63 -0.04 24.66
CA LYS A 49 -7.25 -0.50 23.41
C LYS A 49 -7.77 0.69 22.61
N SER A 50 -7.53 0.68 21.30
CA SER A 50 -8.11 1.66 20.39
C SER A 50 -9.65 1.55 20.40
N PRO A 51 -10.40 2.66 20.45
CA PRO A 51 -11.83 2.66 20.21
C PRO A 51 -12.17 2.50 18.73
N PHE A 52 -11.19 2.60 17.84
CA PHE A 52 -11.33 2.48 16.39
C PHE A 52 -10.89 1.10 15.90
N SER A 53 -11.53 0.64 14.82
CA SER A 53 -11.18 -0.61 14.15
C SER A 53 -10.34 -0.35 12.90
N ASP A 54 -9.03 -0.24 13.09
CA ASP A 54 -8.06 -0.10 11.98
C ASP A 54 -8.17 -1.30 11.01
N ASP A 55 -8.61 -2.45 11.53
CA ASP A 55 -8.86 -3.68 10.78
C ASP A 55 -10.15 -3.64 9.92
N ASP A 56 -11.01 -2.64 10.08
CA ASP A 56 -12.11 -2.37 9.13
C ASP A 56 -11.75 -1.23 8.17
N GLU A 57 -11.12 -0.17 8.65
CA GLU A 57 -10.77 1.00 7.83
C GLU A 57 -9.79 0.65 6.69
N ILE A 58 -8.74 -0.11 6.98
CA ILE A 58 -7.81 -0.55 5.93
C ILE A 58 -8.51 -1.52 4.94
N GLN A 59 -9.50 -2.33 5.35
CA GLN A 59 -10.24 -3.19 4.41
C GLN A 59 -11.08 -2.33 3.47
N ASN A 60 -11.76 -1.32 4.02
CA ASN A 60 -12.54 -0.37 3.24
C ASN A 60 -11.66 0.30 2.17
N LEU A 61 -10.48 0.80 2.54
CA LEU A 61 -9.52 1.40 1.60
C LEU A 61 -9.09 0.44 0.48
N LEU A 62 -8.79 -0.81 0.82
CA LEU A 62 -8.41 -1.82 -0.17
C LEU A 62 -9.55 -2.14 -1.14
N ASN A 63 -10.79 -2.19 -0.64
CA ASN A 63 -11.99 -2.42 -1.46
C ASN A 63 -12.26 -1.26 -2.43
N HIS A 64 -12.09 0.00 -1.98
CA HIS A 64 -12.23 1.18 -2.85
C HIS A 64 -11.24 1.17 -4.01
N LYS A 65 -10.00 0.72 -3.77
CA LYS A 65 -9.00 0.58 -4.85
C LYS A 65 -9.43 -0.45 -5.91
N SER A 66 -9.97 -1.59 -5.51
CA SER A 66 -10.48 -2.61 -6.45
C SER A 66 -11.64 -2.10 -7.31
N ALA A 67 -12.46 -1.18 -6.79
CA ALA A 67 -13.53 -0.54 -7.56
C ALA A 67 -13.00 0.50 -8.55
N ASN A 68 -11.98 1.27 -8.18
CA ASN A 68 -11.45 2.38 -8.99
C ASN A 68 -10.43 1.93 -10.06
N GLY A 69 -9.85 0.72 -9.94
CA GLY A 69 -8.87 0.16 -10.88
C GLY A 69 -9.44 -0.38 -12.20
N ARG A 70 -10.75 -0.20 -12.48
CA ARG A 70 -11.39 -0.58 -13.75
C ARG A 70 -11.42 0.54 -14.81
N SER A 71 -10.77 1.68 -14.53
CA SER A 71 -10.79 2.86 -15.41
C SER A 71 -9.41 3.26 -15.95
N GLU A 72 -8.45 2.33 -16.03
CA GLU A 72 -7.13 2.56 -16.65
C GLU A 72 -6.71 1.36 -17.51
N THR A 73 -7.60 0.94 -18.42
CA THR A 73 -7.23 0.09 -19.56
C THR A 73 -7.90 0.62 -20.81
N ASP A 74 -7.34 1.68 -21.39
CA ASP A 74 -7.23 1.87 -22.83
C ASP A 74 -6.47 3.16 -23.10
N THR A 75 -5.70 3.18 -24.19
CA THR A 75 -4.94 4.32 -24.76
C THR A 75 -3.51 4.55 -24.26
N ALA A 76 -2.61 3.60 -24.54
CA ALA A 76 -1.21 3.92 -24.86
C ALA A 76 -0.57 2.81 -25.71
N THR A 77 -1.20 2.47 -26.83
CA THR A 77 -0.57 1.73 -27.93
C THR A 77 -0.77 2.51 -29.22
N ALA A 78 0.32 2.64 -29.99
CA ALA A 78 0.42 3.25 -31.33
C ALA A 78 0.60 4.78 -31.41
N ALA A 79 1.82 5.26 -31.16
CA ALA A 79 2.37 6.42 -31.85
C ALA A 79 3.91 6.45 -31.74
N ASP A 80 4.60 5.49 -32.36
CA ASP A 80 5.99 5.70 -32.78
C ASP A 80 6.26 4.93 -34.08
N LEU A 81 5.81 5.50 -35.20
CA LEU A 81 6.25 5.16 -36.54
C LEU A 81 6.10 6.41 -37.41
N GLY A 82 7.10 7.30 -37.29
CA GLY A 82 7.29 8.46 -38.16
C GLY A 82 8.55 8.28 -39.00
N THR A 83 8.37 7.70 -40.19
CA THR A 83 9.32 7.63 -41.32
C THR A 83 9.70 9.01 -41.84
N ALA A 84 10.96 9.20 -42.28
CA ALA A 84 11.29 9.67 -43.64
C ALA A 84 12.79 9.82 -43.85
N GLY A 85 13.34 9.04 -44.78
CA GLY A 85 14.52 9.43 -45.54
C GLY A 85 14.08 10.17 -46.80
N THR A 86 14.90 11.12 -47.22
CA THR A 86 15.26 11.50 -48.60
C THR A 86 16.46 12.43 -48.50
#